data_AF-A0A1F6S0B8-F1
#
_entry.id   AF-A0A1F6S0B8-F1
#
_cell.length_a   1.000
_cell.length_b   1.000
_cell.length_c   1.000
_cell.angle_alpha   90.00
_cell.angle_beta   90.00
_cell.angle_gamma   90.00
#
_symmetry.space_group_name_H-M   'P 1'
#
loop_
_entity.id
_entity.type
_entity.pdbx_description
1 polymer ?
#
loop_
_entity_poly.entity_id
_entity_poly.type
_entity_poly.pdbx_seq_one_letter_code
_entity_poly.pdbx_strand_id
1 'polypeptide(L)'
;MDRTSKETEKLPTLEELQESAKDSRYFHFVGLLDPPQPGIRLLFARLEHEHYLPGTPCYNSLKVAIIEWNRKEWVVLSVPWREAGLVQKVASQCGLQVIQGAPLMNRPEGLEQFPISGNGDNVFTLLNPPDHLLFSGRAGEIRAMLYRETFQVLALNQHWDSRN
;
A
#
# COMPACT_ATOMS: atom_id res chain seq x y z
N MET A 1 8.54 35.59 -11.20
CA MET A 1 9.11 34.22 -11.17
C MET A 1 7.97 33.29 -10.83
N ASP A 2 7.46 32.66 -11.88
CA ASP A 2 6.30 31.77 -11.84
C ASP A 2 6.66 30.52 -11.06
N ARG A 3 5.88 30.22 -10.01
CA ARG A 3 6.00 28.96 -9.27
C ARG A 3 5.41 27.90 -10.18
N THR A 4 6.29 27.19 -10.88
CA THR A 4 5.99 26.01 -11.68
C THR A 4 4.97 25.15 -10.94
N SER A 5 3.83 25.01 -11.58
CA SER A 5 2.79 24.04 -11.33
C SER A 5 3.42 22.75 -10.84
N LYS A 6 3.08 22.31 -9.63
CA LYS A 6 3.24 20.90 -9.27
C LYS A 6 2.50 20.13 -10.36
N GLU A 7 3.23 19.49 -11.26
CA GLU A 7 2.67 18.39 -12.05
C GLU A 7 2.12 17.44 -10.99
N THR A 8 0.80 17.44 -10.83
CA THR A 8 0.11 16.36 -10.13
C THR A 8 0.42 15.13 -10.95
N GLU A 9 1.40 14.35 -10.50
CA GLU A 9 1.61 12.98 -10.96
C GLU A 9 0.25 12.32 -10.95
N LYS A 10 -0.29 12.07 -12.15
CA LYS A 10 -1.60 11.48 -12.30
C LYS A 10 -1.49 10.06 -11.74
N LEU A 11 -2.21 9.78 -10.67
CA LEU A 11 -2.29 8.42 -10.13
C LEU A 11 -2.73 7.47 -11.25
N PRO A 12 -2.12 6.28 -11.36
CA PRO A 12 -2.45 5.37 -12.44
C PRO A 12 -3.90 4.91 -12.35
N THR A 13 -4.57 4.78 -13.49
CA THR A 13 -5.94 4.25 -13.55
C THR A 13 -5.96 2.74 -13.26
N LEU A 14 -7.15 2.18 -13.00
CA LEU A 14 -7.29 0.73 -12.82
C LEU A 14 -6.79 -0.05 -14.04
N GLU A 15 -7.07 0.43 -15.24
CA GLU A 15 -6.62 -0.18 -16.50
C GLU A 15 -5.09 -0.16 -16.62
N GLU A 16 -4.45 0.96 -16.26
CA GLU A 16 -2.99 1.08 -16.26
C GLU A 16 -2.34 0.14 -15.24
N LEU A 17 -2.97 -0.04 -14.08
CA LEU A 17 -2.51 -1.01 -13.08
C LEU A 17 -2.70 -2.45 -13.54
N GLN A 18 -3.84 -2.77 -14.14
CA GLN A 18 -4.12 -4.08 -14.72
C GLN A 18 -3.12 -4.44 -15.81
N GLU A 19 -2.75 -3.48 -16.65
CA GLU A 19 -1.71 -3.68 -17.65
C GLU A 19 -0.34 -3.86 -16.98
N SER A 20 -0.02 -3.07 -15.95
CA SER A 20 1.23 -3.25 -15.19
C SER A 20 1.31 -4.61 -14.51
N ALA A 21 0.18 -5.18 -14.08
CA ALA A 21 0.13 -6.49 -13.44
C ALA A 21 0.50 -7.65 -14.37
N LYS A 22 0.43 -7.42 -15.69
CA LYS A 22 0.92 -8.37 -16.70
C LYS A 22 2.44 -8.32 -16.85
N ASP A 23 3.09 -7.26 -16.39
CA ASP A 23 4.53 -7.08 -16.42
C ASP A 23 5.20 -7.86 -15.27
N SER A 24 5.80 -8.99 -15.60
CA SER A 24 6.49 -9.85 -14.64
C SER A 24 7.72 -9.21 -13.98
N ARG A 25 8.14 -8.02 -14.43
CA ARG A 25 9.22 -7.26 -13.78
C ARG A 25 8.78 -6.60 -12.48
N TYR A 26 7.47 -6.43 -12.28
CA TYR A 26 6.90 -5.78 -11.11
C TYR A 26 6.16 -6.76 -10.22
N PHE A 27 6.31 -6.55 -8.92
CA PHE A 27 5.49 -7.17 -7.88
C PHE A 27 4.52 -6.12 -7.34
N HIS A 28 3.29 -6.53 -7.10
CA HIS A 28 2.18 -5.68 -6.67
C HIS A 28 1.75 -6.09 -5.27
N PHE A 29 1.76 -5.15 -4.34
CA PHE A 29 1.31 -5.34 -2.97
C PHE A 29 0.01 -4.56 -2.76
N VAL A 30 -1.05 -5.27 -2.40
CA VAL A 30 -2.40 -4.74 -2.31
C VAL A 30 -2.81 -4.65 -0.85
N GLY A 31 -3.16 -3.46 -0.39
CA GLY A 31 -3.62 -3.20 0.98
C GLY A 31 -4.97 -2.49 0.99
N LEU A 32 -5.74 -2.70 2.06
CA LEU A 32 -7.02 -2.00 2.26
C LEU A 32 -6.79 -0.69 3.02
N LEU A 33 -7.22 0.44 2.44
CA LEU A 33 -7.13 1.77 3.07
C LEU A 33 -8.41 2.16 3.80
N ASP A 34 -9.58 1.81 3.27
CA ASP A 34 -10.87 2.10 3.88
C ASP A 34 -11.82 0.89 3.77
N PRO A 35 -12.24 0.26 4.90
CA PRO A 35 -11.95 0.64 6.29
C PRO A 35 -10.45 0.58 6.64
N PRO A 36 -9.97 1.47 7.52
CA PRO A 36 -8.55 1.57 7.85
C PRO A 36 -8.04 0.32 8.56
N GLN A 37 -6.99 -0.28 8.00
CA GLN A 37 -6.25 -1.37 8.61
C GLN A 37 -4.93 -0.86 9.21
N PRO A 38 -4.65 -1.14 10.50
CA PRO A 38 -3.39 -0.78 11.11
C PRO A 38 -2.19 -1.32 10.34
N GLY A 39 -1.16 -0.50 10.17
CA GLY A 39 0.09 -0.82 9.49
C GLY A 39 0.10 -0.46 8.01
N ILE A 40 -1.06 -0.39 7.34
CA ILE A 40 -1.11 -0.12 5.89
C ILE A 40 -0.55 1.27 5.59
N ARG A 41 -1.09 2.36 6.15
CA ARG A 41 -0.60 3.71 5.82
C ARG A 41 0.84 3.94 6.30
N LEU A 42 1.20 3.35 7.45
CA LEU A 42 2.56 3.39 7.95
C LEU A 42 3.57 2.75 6.99
N LEU A 43 3.23 1.60 6.39
CA LEU A 43 4.07 0.94 5.40
C LEU A 43 4.38 1.88 4.23
N PHE A 44 3.36 2.53 3.66
CA PHE A 44 3.56 3.48 2.56
C PHE A 44 4.44 4.65 2.96
N ALA A 45 4.13 5.31 4.09
CA ALA A 45 4.91 6.45 4.57
C ALA A 45 6.38 6.07 4.80
N ARG A 46 6.65 4.88 5.37
CA ARG A 46 8.03 4.43 5.60
C ARG A 46 8.75 4.10 4.30
N LEU A 47 8.07 3.45 3.35
CA LEU A 47 8.69 3.20 2.04
C LEU A 47 9.02 4.53 1.33
N GLU A 48 8.09 5.47 1.29
CA GLU A 48 8.29 6.79 0.66
C GLU A 48 9.41 7.59 1.33
N HIS A 49 9.40 7.72 2.66
CA HIS A 49 10.32 8.61 3.38
C HIS A 49 11.65 7.96 3.80
N GLU A 50 11.78 6.64 3.79
CA GLU A 50 13.01 5.94 4.20
C GLU A 50 13.75 5.29 3.02
N HIS A 51 13.05 4.97 1.92
CA HIS A 51 13.60 4.12 0.85
C HIS A 51 13.42 4.67 -0.56
N TYR A 52 12.30 5.33 -0.83
CA TYR A 52 11.95 5.88 -2.14
C TYR A 52 11.87 7.40 -2.05
N LEU A 53 12.97 8.04 -1.70
CA LEU A 53 12.99 9.47 -1.44
C LEU A 53 12.58 10.27 -2.70
N PRO A 54 11.61 11.20 -2.61
CA PRO A 54 11.22 12.05 -3.71
C PRO A 54 12.42 12.72 -4.39
N GLY A 55 12.42 12.76 -5.73
CA GLY A 55 13.52 13.34 -6.52
C GLY A 55 14.75 12.44 -6.68
N THR A 56 14.73 11.21 -6.16
CA THR A 56 15.77 10.21 -6.44
C THR A 56 15.37 9.28 -7.59
N PRO A 57 16.34 8.67 -8.31
CA PRO A 57 16.02 7.67 -9.34
C PRO A 57 15.22 6.47 -8.82
N CYS A 58 15.34 6.16 -7.52
CA CYS A 58 14.60 5.08 -6.87
C CYS A 58 13.11 5.43 -6.72
N TYR A 59 12.74 6.69 -6.56
CA TYR A 59 11.33 7.12 -6.49
C TYR A 59 10.56 6.70 -7.76
N ASN A 60 11.20 6.83 -8.94
CA ASN A 60 10.57 6.49 -10.22
C ASN A 60 10.28 4.98 -10.40
N SER A 61 10.90 4.12 -9.59
CA SER A 61 10.58 2.68 -9.58
C SER A 61 9.37 2.33 -8.73
N LEU A 62 8.98 3.20 -7.80
CA LEU A 62 7.79 3.03 -6.96
C LEU A 62 6.56 3.53 -7.71
N LYS A 63 5.56 2.67 -7.91
CA LYS A 63 4.25 3.10 -8.42
C LYS A 63 3.21 2.88 -7.35
N VAL A 64 2.48 3.93 -7.01
CA VAL A 64 1.39 3.88 -6.03
C VAL A 64 0.10 4.25 -6.75
N ALA A 65 -0.95 3.47 -6.50
CA ALA A 65 -2.30 3.82 -6.88
C ALA A 65 -3.27 3.59 -5.73
N ILE A 66 -4.31 4.42 -5.71
CA ILE A 66 -5.48 4.22 -4.87
C ILE A 66 -6.64 3.91 -5.81
N ILE A 67 -7.32 2.79 -5.57
CA ILE A 67 -8.49 2.38 -6.36
C ILE A 67 -9.68 2.13 -5.45
N GLU A 68 -10.88 2.44 -5.96
CA GLU A 68 -12.11 1.98 -5.34
C GLU A 68 -12.50 0.61 -5.93
N TRP A 69 -12.66 -0.39 -5.07
CA TRP A 69 -13.22 -1.68 -5.43
C TRP A 69 -14.15 -2.16 -4.32
N ASN A 70 -15.38 -2.52 -4.68
CA ASN A 70 -16.42 -2.92 -3.71
C ASN A 70 -16.75 -1.83 -2.67
N ARG A 71 -16.79 -0.54 -3.08
CA ARG A 71 -17.03 0.60 -2.19
C ARG A 71 -16.02 0.69 -1.03
N LYS A 72 -14.80 0.22 -1.29
CA LYS A 72 -13.67 0.25 -0.38
C LYS A 72 -12.49 0.85 -1.11
N GLU A 73 -11.71 1.65 -0.40
CA GLU A 73 -10.46 2.19 -0.94
C GLU A 73 -9.34 1.18 -0.70
N TRP A 74 -8.62 0.87 -1.77
CA TRP A 74 -7.46 -0.01 -1.76
C TRP A 74 -6.26 0.74 -2.28
N VAL A 75 -5.10 0.34 -1.81
CA VAL A 75 -3.83 0.84 -2.29
C VAL A 75 -3.05 -0.28 -2.94
N VAL A 76 -2.44 0.04 -4.07
CA VAL A 76 -1.63 -0.88 -4.87
C VAL A 76 -0.25 -0.27 -4.96
N LEU A 77 0.72 -0.95 -4.34
CA LEU A 77 2.13 -0.64 -4.44
C LEU A 77 2.76 -1.54 -5.49
N SER A 78 3.35 -0.98 -6.54
CA SER A 78 4.10 -1.75 -7.52
C SER A 78 5.58 -1.39 -7.44
N VAL A 79 6.42 -2.41 -7.25
CA VAL A 79 7.88 -2.28 -7.15
C VAL A 79 8.56 -3.29 -8.07
N PRO A 80 9.79 -3.03 -8.56
CA PRO A 80 10.57 -4.04 -9.24
C PRO A 80 10.73 -5.30 -8.37
N TRP A 81 10.72 -6.50 -8.97
CA TRP A 81 10.82 -7.77 -8.23
C TRP A 81 12.02 -7.85 -7.28
N ARG A 82 13.14 -7.17 -7.62
CA ARG A 82 14.36 -7.11 -6.82
C ARG A 82 14.16 -6.42 -5.47
N GLU A 83 13.13 -5.60 -5.36
CA GLU A 83 12.82 -4.79 -4.18
C GLU A 83 11.70 -5.40 -3.34
N ALA A 84 11.09 -6.50 -3.79
CA ALA A 84 10.04 -7.19 -3.05
C ALA A 84 10.46 -7.56 -1.62
N GLY A 85 11.72 -7.97 -1.42
CA GLY A 85 12.25 -8.27 -0.10
C GLY A 85 12.31 -7.06 0.84
N LEU A 86 12.54 -5.86 0.30
CA LEU A 86 12.48 -4.63 1.08
C LEU A 86 11.04 -4.35 1.54
N VAL A 87 10.07 -4.42 0.63
CA VAL A 87 8.65 -4.20 0.95
C VAL A 87 8.18 -5.20 2.01
N GLN A 88 8.52 -6.48 1.88
CA GLN A 88 8.19 -7.51 2.88
C GLN A 88 8.78 -7.20 4.26
N LYS A 89 10.05 -6.74 4.30
CA LYS A 89 10.70 -6.34 5.55
C LYS A 89 10.00 -5.16 6.21
N VAL A 90 9.68 -4.10 5.45
CA VAL A 90 8.99 -2.92 6.00
C VAL A 90 7.55 -3.28 6.42
N ALA A 91 6.86 -4.13 5.66
CA ALA A 91 5.52 -4.62 6.01
C ALA A 91 5.51 -5.34 7.35
N SER A 92 6.47 -6.24 7.58
CA SER A 92 6.64 -6.93 8.87
C SER A 92 6.88 -5.95 10.02
N GLN A 93 7.71 -4.93 9.82
CA GLN A 93 7.93 -3.88 10.83
C GLN A 93 6.69 -3.03 11.12
N CYS A 94 5.74 -2.97 10.18
CA CYS A 94 4.45 -2.30 10.35
C CYS A 94 3.36 -3.24 10.91
N GLY A 95 3.70 -4.47 11.30
CA GLY A 95 2.74 -5.45 11.83
C GLY A 95 1.86 -6.10 10.75
N LEU A 96 2.31 -6.09 9.50
CA LEU A 96 1.62 -6.72 8.37
C LEU A 96 2.30 -8.03 7.97
N GLN A 97 1.50 -8.95 7.45
CA GLN A 97 1.93 -10.14 6.71
C GLN A 97 1.71 -9.93 5.21
N VAL A 98 2.59 -10.52 4.41
CA VAL A 98 2.48 -10.55 2.95
C VAL A 98 2.03 -11.95 2.54
N ILE A 99 0.90 -12.04 1.86
CA ILE A 99 0.33 -13.31 1.38
C ILE A 99 0.33 -13.28 -0.14
N GLN A 100 0.79 -14.36 -0.77
CA GLN A 100 0.74 -14.50 -2.23
C GLN A 100 -0.71 -14.63 -2.71
N GLY A 101 -1.07 -13.86 -3.74
CA GLY A 101 -2.40 -13.82 -4.32
C GLY A 101 -3.09 -12.47 -4.15
N ALA A 102 -4.02 -12.20 -5.07
CA ALA A 102 -4.87 -11.02 -5.03
C ALA A 102 -5.99 -11.17 -3.97
N PRO A 103 -6.47 -10.07 -3.36
CA PRO A 103 -7.56 -10.13 -2.39
C PRO A 103 -8.81 -10.82 -2.96
N LEU A 104 -9.50 -11.57 -2.11
CA LEU A 104 -10.79 -12.18 -2.42
C LEU A 104 -11.87 -11.57 -1.51
N MET A 105 -13.05 -11.31 -2.06
CA MET A 105 -14.20 -10.83 -1.32
C MET A 105 -15.37 -11.80 -1.46
N ASN A 106 -15.98 -12.16 -0.32
CA ASN A 106 -17.24 -12.88 -0.31
C ASN A 106 -18.37 -11.93 -0.71
N ARG A 107 -19.09 -12.28 -1.78
CA ARG A 107 -20.35 -11.67 -2.20
C ARG A 107 -21.48 -12.69 -2.12
N PRO A 108 -22.76 -12.26 -2.12
CA PRO A 108 -23.90 -13.17 -2.21
C PRO A 108 -23.83 -14.13 -3.41
N GLU A 109 -23.29 -13.65 -4.53
CA GLU A 109 -23.14 -14.38 -5.80
C GLU A 109 -21.97 -15.38 -5.81
N GLY A 110 -21.07 -15.32 -4.80
CA GLY A 110 -19.83 -16.09 -4.75
C GLY A 110 -18.59 -15.27 -4.38
N LEU A 111 -17.41 -15.85 -4.61
CA LEU A 111 -16.13 -15.17 -4.41
C LEU A 111 -15.82 -14.27 -5.59
N GLU A 112 -15.52 -13.01 -5.33
CA GLU A 112 -15.02 -12.06 -6.33
C GLU A 112 -13.55 -11.73 -6.03
N GLN A 113 -12.72 -11.78 -7.06
CA GLN A 113 -11.30 -11.45 -6.97
C GLN A 113 -11.06 -9.97 -7.23
N PHE A 114 -10.08 -9.41 -6.53
CA PHE A 114 -9.57 -8.07 -6.76
C PHE A 114 -9.22 -7.87 -8.25
N PRO A 115 -9.54 -6.72 -8.85
CA PRO A 115 -9.48 -6.54 -10.31
C PRO A 115 -8.06 -6.51 -10.88
N ILE A 116 -7.05 -6.58 -10.01
CA ILE A 116 -5.65 -6.78 -10.39
C ILE A 116 -5.31 -8.25 -10.16
N SER A 117 -5.32 -9.03 -11.24
CA SER A 117 -4.79 -10.38 -11.30
C SER A 117 -3.64 -10.37 -12.31
N GLY A 118 -2.41 -10.58 -11.82
CA GLY A 118 -1.26 -10.69 -12.70
C GLY A 118 -1.20 -12.06 -13.40
N ASN A 119 -0.16 -12.27 -14.20
CA ASN A 119 0.05 -13.51 -14.97
C ASN A 119 0.46 -14.74 -14.12
N GLY A 120 0.33 -14.70 -12.79
CA GLY A 120 0.32 -15.92 -11.98
C GLY A 120 0.95 -15.84 -10.59
N ASP A 121 1.95 -14.98 -10.32
CA ASP A 121 2.70 -15.05 -9.05
C ASP A 121 3.24 -13.70 -8.52
N ASN A 122 2.83 -12.58 -9.13
CA ASN A 122 3.41 -11.26 -8.85
C ASN A 122 2.46 -10.33 -8.07
N VAL A 123 1.30 -10.82 -7.62
CA VAL A 123 0.36 -10.05 -6.79
C VAL A 123 0.34 -10.62 -5.39
N PHE A 124 0.45 -9.74 -4.40
CA PHE A 124 0.51 -10.06 -2.99
C PHE A 124 -0.49 -9.21 -2.22
N THR A 125 -1.14 -9.80 -1.23
CA THR A 125 -2.05 -9.10 -0.32
C THR A 125 -1.33 -8.78 0.98
N LEU A 126 -1.48 -7.54 1.46
CA LEU A 126 -1.04 -7.07 2.76
C LEU A 126 -2.20 -7.20 3.75
N LEU A 127 -2.02 -8.00 4.81
CA LEU A 127 -3.02 -8.18 5.86
C LEU A 127 -2.38 -8.05 7.24
N ASN A 128 -3.17 -7.76 8.27
CA ASN A 128 -2.75 -8.05 9.64
C ASN A 128 -2.73 -9.58 9.88
N PRO A 129 -1.81 -10.11 10.72
CA PRO A 129 -1.77 -11.54 11.04
C PRO A 129 -3.02 -11.99 11.82
N PRO A 130 -3.43 -13.27 11.77
CA PRO A 130 -4.71 -13.72 12.35
C PRO A 130 -4.85 -13.50 13.85
N ASP A 131 -3.73 -13.45 14.58
CA ASP A 131 -3.63 -13.18 16.01
C ASP A 131 -3.59 -11.67 16.35
N HIS A 132 -3.69 -10.80 15.34
CA HIS A 132 -3.62 -9.35 15.52
C HIS A 132 -4.82 -8.80 16.29
N LEU A 133 -4.59 -7.79 17.13
CA LEU A 133 -5.61 -7.14 17.95
C LEU A 133 -6.75 -6.51 17.14
N LEU A 134 -6.56 -6.28 15.83
CA LEU A 134 -7.63 -5.86 14.92
C LEU A 134 -8.83 -6.81 14.97
N PHE A 135 -8.57 -8.11 15.13
CA PHE A 135 -9.59 -9.16 15.15
C PHE A 135 -10.16 -9.45 16.54
N SER A 136 -9.69 -8.76 17.59
CA SER A 136 -10.17 -8.94 18.96
C SER A 136 -11.60 -8.42 19.20
N GLY A 137 -12.14 -7.63 18.28
CA GLY A 137 -13.45 -6.97 18.41
C GLY A 137 -13.46 -5.77 19.37
N ARG A 138 -12.31 -5.40 19.97
CA ARG A 138 -12.22 -4.30 20.94
C ARG A 138 -12.04 -2.96 20.23
N ALA A 139 -13.15 -2.29 19.92
CA ALA A 139 -13.16 -1.03 19.18
C ALA A 139 -12.23 0.06 19.75
N GLY A 140 -12.07 0.14 21.09
CA GLY A 140 -11.17 1.09 21.73
C GLY A 140 -9.68 0.84 21.41
N GLU A 141 -9.27 -0.42 21.41
CA GLU A 141 -7.89 -0.82 21.08
C GLU A 141 -7.59 -0.57 19.60
N ILE A 142 -8.55 -0.88 18.72
CA ILE A 142 -8.44 -0.61 17.27
C ILE A 142 -8.24 0.88 17.02
N ARG A 143 -9.06 1.74 17.64
CA ARG A 143 -8.90 3.21 17.52
C ARG A 143 -7.55 3.69 18.04
N ALA A 144 -7.09 3.17 19.18
CA ALA A 144 -5.79 3.54 19.73
C ALA A 144 -4.61 3.13 18.83
N MET A 145 -4.73 2.02 18.10
CA MET A 145 -3.73 1.63 17.08
C MET A 145 -3.73 2.61 15.92
N LEU A 146 -4.89 2.88 15.32
CA LEU A 146 -5.02 3.81 14.18
C LEU A 146 -4.58 5.23 14.54
N TYR A 147 -4.86 5.69 15.76
CA TYR A 147 -4.41 6.99 16.25
C TYR A 147 -2.89 7.05 16.36
N ARG A 148 -2.26 6.03 16.97
CA ARG A 148 -0.79 5.95 17.07
C ARG A 148 -0.10 5.93 15.72
N GLU A 149 -0.62 5.15 14.78
CA GLU A 149 -0.15 5.12 13.39
C GLU A 149 -0.22 6.51 12.74
N THR A 150 -1.31 7.24 12.97
CA THR A 150 -1.47 8.61 12.43
C THR A 150 -0.36 9.54 12.94
N PHE A 151 0.02 9.48 14.22
CA PHE A 151 1.17 10.26 14.71
C PHE A 151 2.49 9.85 14.09
N GLN A 152 2.70 8.55 13.87
CA GLN A 152 3.94 8.06 13.26
C GLN A 152 4.07 8.55 11.82
N VAL A 153 2.99 8.49 11.03
CA VAL A 153 2.96 9.02 9.66
C VAL A 153 3.19 10.54 9.68
N LEU A 154 2.51 11.29 10.55
CA LEU A 154 2.71 12.73 10.66
C LEU A 154 4.16 13.10 11.05
N ALA A 155 4.77 12.34 11.96
CA ALA A 155 6.16 12.56 12.36
C ALA A 155 7.14 12.30 11.20
N LEU A 156 6.90 11.27 10.38
CA LEU A 156 7.69 11.01 9.18
C LEU A 156 7.60 12.17 8.19
N ASN A 157 6.38 12.67 7.93
CA ASN A 157 6.15 13.79 7.03
C ASN A 157 6.83 15.07 7.52
N GLN A 158 6.68 15.40 8.82
CA GLN A 158 7.31 16.60 9.41
C GLN A 158 8.84 16.54 9.36
N HIS A 159 9.40 15.37 9.66
CA HIS A 159 10.85 15.16 9.59
C HIS A 159 11.37 15.36 8.16
N TRP A 160 10.61 14.92 7.17
CA TRP A 160 10.94 15.12 5.75
C TRP A 160 10.86 16.60 5.34
N ASP A 161 9.79 17.30 5.73
CA ASP A 161 9.61 18.72 5.44
C ASP A 161 10.73 19.57 6.07
N SER A 162 11.30 19.15 7.20
CA SER A 162 12.41 19.87 7.83
C SER A 162 13.77 19.72 7.13
N ARG A 163 13.90 18.75 6.22
CA ARG A 163 15.16 18.41 5.53
C ARG A 163 15.26 19.01 4.12
N ASN A 164 14.16 19.54 3.58
CA ASN A 164 14.07 20.12 2.23
C ASN A 164 13.68 21.60 2.30
#